data_AF-W9BFJ6-F1
#
_entry.id   AF-W9BFJ6-F1
#
_cell.length_a   1.000
_cell.length_b   1.000
_cell.length_c   1.000
_cell.angle_alpha   90.00
_cell.angle_beta   90.00
_cell.angle_gamma   90.00
#
_symmetry.space_group_name_H-M   'P 1'
#
loop_
_entity.id
_entity.type
_entity.pdbx_description
1 polymer ?
#
loop_
_entity_poly.entity_id
_entity_poly.type
_entity_poly.pdbx_seq_one_letter_code
_entity_poly.pdbx_strand_id
1 'polypeptide(L)' 'MNKQALEAKLDELKSDYVRIQSDMDKLEYVRGRVSSAEEQLIRLEKEIADIREKLDEA' A
#
# COMPACT_ATOMS: atom_id res chain seq x y z
N MET A 1 7.46 -14.07 11.75
CA MET A 1 8.31 -12.90 11.43
C MET A 1 8.68 -12.24 12.75
N ASN A 2 9.84 -11.61 12.86
CA ASN A 2 10.14 -10.77 14.02
C ASN A 2 9.60 -9.35 13.79
N LYS A 3 9.48 -8.56 14.86
CA LYS A 3 8.97 -7.18 14.80
C LYS A 3 9.67 -6.33 13.74
N GLN A 4 11.00 -6.40 13.67
CA GLN A 4 11.79 -5.65 12.68
C GLN A 4 11.46 -6.01 11.23
N ALA A 5 11.21 -7.29 10.93
CA ALA A 5 10.81 -7.71 9.59
C ALA A 5 9.39 -7.24 9.24
N LEU A 6 8.49 -7.17 10.21
CA LEU A 6 7.15 -6.61 10.02
C LEU A 6 7.20 -5.09 9.79
N GLU A 7 8.04 -4.36 10.54
CA GLU A 7 8.27 -2.92 10.35
C GLU A 7 8.88 -2.64 8.97
N ALA A 8 9.91 -3.39 8.56
CA ALA A 8 10.50 -3.25 7.23
C ALA A 8 9.48 -3.50 6.11
N LYS A 9 8.69 -4.57 6.24
CA LYS A 9 7.62 -4.87 5.28
C LYS A 9 6.54 -3.79 5.26
N LEU A 10 6.18 -3.24 6.42
CA LEU A 10 5.21 -2.16 6.51
C LEU A 10 5.71 -0.89 5.78
N ASP A 11 6.99 -0.59 5.88
CA ASP A 11 7.58 0.57 5.21
C ASP A 11 7.66 0.37 3.69
N GLU A 12 7.98 -0.84 3.21
CA GLU A 12 7.88 -1.19 1.80
C GLU A 12 6.45 -0.99 1.26
N LEU A 13 5.44 -1.54 1.96
CA LEU A 13 4.04 -1.43 1.56
C LEU A 13 3.55 0.03 1.50
N LYS A 14 3.97 0.86 2.46
CA LYS A 14 3.66 2.30 2.45
C LYS A 14 4.34 3.02 1.30
N SER A 15 5.59 2.67 0.99
CA SER A 15 6.33 3.25 -0.14
C SER A 15 5.62 2.93 -1.46
N ASP A 16 5.18 1.69 -1.65
CA ASP A 16 4.41 1.29 -2.83
C ASP A 16 3.05 1.98 -2.90
N TYR A 17 2.37 2.13 -1.77
CA TYR A 17 1.10 2.85 -1.70
C TYR A 17 1.25 4.29 -2.24
N VAL A 18 2.23 5.04 -1.72
CA VAL A 18 2.49 6.42 -2.15
C VAL A 18 2.84 6.50 -3.64
N ARG A 19 3.64 5.55 -4.14
CA ARG A 19 4.00 5.51 -5.56
C ARG A 19 2.78 5.26 -6.45
N ILE A 20 1.96 4.26 -6.13
CA ILE A 20 0.76 3.91 -6.91
C ILE A 20 -0.26 5.05 -6.85
N GLN A 21 -0.44 5.69 -5.70
CA GLN A 21 -1.30 6.86 -5.57
C GLN A 21 -0.82 8.00 -6.47
N SER A 22 0.48 8.31 -6.46
CA SER A 22 1.04 9.35 -7.33
C SER A 22 0.87 9.04 -8.82
N ASP A 23 0.97 7.76 -9.21
CA ASP A 23 0.74 7.34 -10.59
C ASP A 23 -0.75 7.37 -10.96
N MET A 24 -1.65 7.08 -10.01
CA MET A 24 -3.09 7.20 -10.17
C MET A 24 -3.50 8.66 -10.40
N ASP A 25 -2.97 9.60 -9.62
CA ASP A 25 -3.25 11.04 -9.80
C ASP A 25 -2.87 11.51 -11.22
N LYS A 26 -1.74 11.03 -11.74
CA LYS A 26 -1.30 11.32 -13.13
C LYS A 26 -2.24 10.69 -14.16
N LEU A 27 -2.67 9.45 -13.93
CA LEU A 27 -3.62 8.76 -14.82
C LEU A 27 -4.97 9.48 -14.86
N GLU A 28 -5.47 9.94 -13.71
CA GLU A 28 -6.69 10.72 -13.63
C GLU A 28 -6.55 12.06 -14.39
N TYR A 29 -5.42 12.74 -14.23
CA TYR A 29 -5.12 13.99 -14.95
C TYR A 29 -5.19 13.83 -16.48
N VAL A 30 -4.72 12.70 -17.01
CA VAL A 30 -4.80 12.40 -18.46
C VAL A 30 -6.11 11.73 -18.87
N ARG A 31 -7.12 11.67 -17.97
CA ARG A 31 -8.40 10.95 -18.15
C ARG A 31 -8.22 9.48 -18.52
N GLY A 32 -7.14 8.87 -18.05
CA GLY A 32 -6.87 7.44 -18.16
C GLY A 32 -7.74 6.62 -17.20
N ARG A 33 -7.75 5.30 -17.39
CA ARG A 33 -8.46 4.38 -16.50
C ARG A 33 -7.66 4.18 -15.21
N VAL A 34 -8.26 4.53 -14.07
CA VAL A 34 -7.66 4.39 -12.74
C VAL A 34 -8.04 3.10 -12.00
N SER A 35 -9.05 2.37 -12.49
CA SER A 35 -9.62 1.21 -11.78
C SER A 35 -8.61 0.14 -11.38
N SER A 36 -7.58 -0.09 -12.20
CA SER A 36 -6.51 -1.04 -11.87
C SER A 36 -5.56 -0.54 -10.77
N ALA A 37 -5.36 0.78 -10.66
CA ALA A 37 -4.56 1.38 -9.60
C ALA A 37 -5.35 1.40 -8.28
N GLU A 38 -6.65 1.75 -8.33
CA GLU A 38 -7.56 1.71 -7.18
C GLU A 38 -7.62 0.30 -6.57
N GLU A 39 -7.78 -0.74 -7.38
CA GLU A 39 -7.76 -2.13 -6.88
C GLU A 39 -6.43 -2.51 -6.21
N GLN A 40 -5.31 -1.98 -6.71
CA GLN A 40 -3.99 -2.22 -6.10
C GLN A 40 -3.87 -1.50 -4.76
N LEU A 41 -4.34 -0.26 -4.66
CA LEU A 41 -4.36 0.50 -3.40
C LEU A 41 -5.22 -0.20 -2.35
N ILE A 42 -6.42 -0.69 -2.71
CA ILE A 42 -7.28 -1.44 -1.79
C ILE A 42 -6.60 -2.71 -1.27
N ARG A 43 -5.84 -3.41 -2.12
CA ARG A 43 -5.06 -4.59 -1.70
C ARG A 43 -3.95 -4.21 -0.74
N LEU A 44 -3.21 -3.14 -1.04
CA LEU A 44 -2.14 -2.64 -0.17
C LEU A 44 -2.68 -2.18 1.19
N GLU A 45 -3.83 -1.50 1.23
CA GLU A 45 -4.46 -1.07 2.48
C GLU A 45 -4.81 -2.24 3.40
N LYS A 46 -5.34 -3.33 2.83
CA LYS A 46 -5.61 -4.55 3.57
C LYS A 46 -4.33 -5.16 4.11
N GLU A 47 -3.29 -5.27 3.29
CA GLU A 47 -2.03 -5.85 3.73
C GLU A 47 -1.34 -4.99 4.80
N ILE A 48 -1.39 -3.66 4.68
CA ILE A 48 -0.90 -2.72 5.70
C ILE A 48 -1.65 -2.91 7.02
N ALA A 49 -2.98 -3.06 6.96
CA ALA A 49 -3.80 -3.30 8.15
C ALA A 49 -3.41 -4.62 8.83
N ASP A 50 -3.29 -5.70 8.07
CA ASP A 50 -2.89 -7.02 8.56
C ASP A 50 -1.49 -6.99 9.22
N ILE A 51 -0.55 -6.24 8.65
CA ILE A 51 0.81 -6.10 9.21
C ILE A 51 0.79 -5.27 10.49
N ARG A 52 -0.05 -4.23 10.57
CA ARG A 52 -0.23 -3.43 11.80
C ARG A 52 -0.82 -4.27 12.93
N GLU A 53 -1.84 -5.08 12.64
CA GLU A 53 -2.42 -6.00 13.63
C GLU A 53 -1.36 -6.97 14.18
N LYS A 54 -0.56 -7.57 13.29
CA LYS A 54 0.56 -8.44 13.68
C LYS A 54 1.66 -7.73 14.47
N LEU A 55 1.85 -6.43 14.26
CA LEU A 55 2.81 -5.62 15.02
C LEU A 55 2.29 -5.27 16.41
N ASP A 56 0.98 -5.07 16.55
CA ASP A 56 0.34 -4.81 17.84
C ASP A 56 0.30 -6.09 18.71
N GLU A 57 0.23 -7.26 18.08
CA GLU A 57 0.28 -8.58 18.76
C GLU A 57 1.71 -9.06 19.12
N ALA A 58 2.76 -8.42 18.59
CA ALA A 58 4.17 -8.86 18.69
C ALA A 58 5.01 -8.11 19.73
#